data_AF-A0AAW5YX67-F1
#
_entry.id   AF-A0AAW5YX67-F1
#
_cell.length_a   1.000
_cell.length_b   1.000
_cell.length_c   1.000
_cell.angle_alpha   90.00
_cell.angle_beta   90.00
_cell.angle_gamma   90.00
#
_symmetry.space_group_name_H-M   'P 1'
#
loop_
_entity.id
_entity.type
_entity.pdbx_description
1 polymer ?
#
loop_
_entity_poly.entity_id
_entity_poly.type
_entity_poly.pdbx_seq_one_letter_code
_entity_poly.pdbx_strand_id
1 'polypeptide(L)'
;MKIKNIGQQEVAGKSFDGIIGGFGKGKRSILARDIAKIHGVSVKAINQSINRNRRHFNENDLIDLKASPNFEKTLEDLDFTPREIGNANNIYLLSERGYAKLLKIMDSDSAWDMYEKLVDEYFVLKTTRAMTHAQRIQMLKLEDKKRSQGHQEG
;
A
#
# COMPACT_ATOMS: atom_id res chain seq x y z
N MET A 1 -9.50 15.47 -8.13
CA MET A 1 -9.06 14.09 -7.85
C MET A 1 -9.68 13.66 -6.53
N LYS A 2 -10.41 12.54 -6.44
CA LYS A 2 -11.03 12.10 -5.17
C LYS A 2 -10.18 11.00 -4.53
N ILE A 3 -9.90 11.13 -3.24
CA ILE A 3 -9.30 10.11 -2.39
C ILE A 3 -10.41 9.62 -1.45
N LYS A 4 -10.46 8.32 -1.17
CA LYS A 4 -11.49 7.72 -0.32
C LYS A 4 -10.87 6.66 0.59
N ASN A 5 -11.19 6.74 1.88
CA ASN A 5 -10.97 5.64 2.82
C ASN A 5 -12.03 4.54 2.56
N ILE A 6 -11.57 3.30 2.34
CA ILE A 6 -12.42 2.12 2.10
C ILE A 6 -12.53 1.22 3.34
N GLY A 7 -12.07 1.70 4.49
CA GLY A 7 -12.08 0.99 5.76
C GLY A 7 -10.75 0.31 6.07
N GLN A 8 -10.70 -0.34 7.22
CA GLN A 8 -9.50 -1.05 7.69
C GLN A 8 -9.15 -2.21 6.76
N GLN A 9 -7.87 -2.35 6.49
CA GLN A 9 -7.24 -3.46 5.78
C GLN A 9 -6.13 -4.03 6.68
N GLU A 10 -5.79 -5.30 6.50
CA GLU A 10 -4.75 -5.96 7.27
C GLU A 10 -3.60 -6.36 6.37
N VAL A 11 -2.38 -5.96 6.73
CA VAL A 11 -1.15 -6.39 6.06
C VAL A 11 -0.12 -6.73 7.14
N ALA A 12 0.44 -7.93 7.07
CA ALA A 12 1.45 -8.43 8.02
C ALA A 12 1.00 -8.32 9.50
N GLY A 13 -0.26 -8.67 9.79
CA GLY A 13 -0.81 -8.62 11.16
C GLY A 13 -1.07 -7.21 11.68
N LYS A 14 -1.02 -6.19 10.81
CA LYS A 14 -1.20 -4.78 11.18
C LYS A 14 -2.34 -4.18 10.38
N SER A 15 -3.26 -3.53 11.09
CA SER A 15 -4.38 -2.81 10.49
C SER A 15 -3.97 -1.42 10.01
N PHE A 16 -4.44 -1.04 8.83
CA PHE A 16 -4.26 0.28 8.26
C PHE A 16 -5.47 0.72 7.45
N ASP A 17 -5.55 2.03 7.17
CA ASP A 17 -6.61 2.58 6.34
C ASP A 17 -6.39 2.19 4.88
N GLY A 18 -7.31 1.41 4.32
CA GLY A 18 -7.35 1.16 2.89
C GLY A 18 -7.73 2.45 2.18
N ILE A 19 -6.89 2.95 1.28
CA ILE A 19 -7.16 4.19 0.55
C ILE A 19 -7.16 3.92 -0.95
N ILE A 20 -8.17 4.45 -1.64
CA ILE A 20 -8.24 4.48 -3.10
C ILE A 20 -8.28 5.91 -3.62
N GLY A 21 -7.74 6.11 -4.81
CA GLY A 21 -7.62 7.43 -5.43
C GLY A 21 -6.21 7.98 -5.32
N GLY A 22 -6.06 9.29 -5.48
CA GLY A 22 -4.75 9.95 -5.43
C GLY A 22 -3.88 9.74 -6.68
N PHE A 23 -3.90 8.56 -7.31
CA PHE A 23 -3.06 8.24 -8.48
C PHE A 23 -3.89 7.74 -9.67
N GLY A 24 -5.18 8.10 -9.69
CA GLY A 24 -6.16 7.67 -10.68
C GLY A 24 -7.40 7.02 -10.06
N LYS A 25 -8.47 6.92 -10.84
CA LYS A 25 -9.75 6.34 -10.38
C LYS A 25 -9.55 4.87 -9.98
N GLY A 26 -9.88 4.53 -8.73
CA GLY A 26 -9.80 3.17 -8.20
C GLY A 26 -8.39 2.63 -7.97
N LYS A 27 -7.35 3.46 -8.09
CA LYS A 27 -5.97 3.05 -7.80
C LYS A 27 -5.75 2.99 -6.30
N ARG A 28 -5.09 1.92 -5.83
CA ARG A 28 -4.71 1.77 -4.41
C ARG A 28 -3.59 2.75 -4.07
N SER A 29 -3.66 3.27 -2.86
CA SER A 29 -2.69 4.18 -2.29
C SER A 29 -2.57 3.94 -0.79
N ILE A 30 -1.46 4.37 -0.19
CA ILE A 30 -1.18 4.18 1.23
C ILE A 30 -0.51 5.42 1.82
N LEU A 31 -0.86 5.77 3.05
CA LEU A 31 -0.22 6.89 3.75
C LEU A 31 1.14 6.46 4.32
N ALA A 32 2.09 7.39 4.35
CA ALA A 32 3.38 7.19 4.99
C ALA A 32 3.26 6.79 6.48
N ARG A 33 2.21 7.24 7.18
CA ARG A 33 1.94 6.84 8.57
C ARG A 33 1.62 5.36 8.70
N ASP A 34 0.93 4.79 7.72
CA ASP A 34 0.54 3.39 7.73
C ASP A 34 1.68 2.49 7.29
N ILE A 35 2.49 2.93 6.32
CA ILE A 35 3.78 2.28 6.00
C ILE A 35 4.66 2.22 7.26
N ALA A 36 4.73 3.32 8.03
CA ALA A 36 5.49 3.36 9.28
C ALA A 36 4.99 2.30 10.28
N LYS A 37 3.67 2.16 10.44
CA LYS A 37 3.06 1.08 11.25
C LYS A 37 3.49 -0.28 10.73
N ILE A 38 3.29 -0.57 9.43
CA ILE A 38 3.61 -1.87 8.78
C ILE A 38 5.05 -2.30 9.07
N HIS A 39 6.01 -1.38 8.94
CA HIS A 39 7.44 -1.68 9.14
C HIS A 39 7.93 -1.46 10.57
N GLY A 40 7.08 -1.01 11.50
CA GLY A 40 7.47 -0.78 12.90
C GLY A 40 8.49 0.34 13.07
N VAL A 41 8.45 1.36 12.21
CA VAL A 41 9.35 2.52 12.25
C VAL A 41 8.57 3.81 12.49
N SER A 42 9.26 4.91 12.81
CA SER A 42 8.60 6.20 12.98
C SER A 42 8.18 6.83 11.63
N VAL A 43 7.07 7.58 11.64
CA VAL A 43 6.64 8.38 10.46
C VAL A 43 7.75 9.35 10.02
N LYS A 44 8.51 9.89 10.99
CA LYS A 44 9.68 10.74 10.73
C LYS A 44 10.74 10.02 9.90
N ALA A 45 11.05 8.75 10.20
CA ALA A 45 12.03 7.96 9.46
C ALA A 45 11.56 7.67 8.02
N ILE A 46 10.27 7.38 7.82
CA ILE A 46 9.68 7.22 6.48
C ILE A 46 9.81 8.52 5.69
N ASN A 47 9.36 9.65 6.26
CA ASN A 47 9.43 10.95 5.59
C ASN A 47 10.88 11.35 5.26
N GLN A 48 11.83 11.08 6.16
CA GLN A 48 13.25 11.33 5.91
C GLN A 48 13.79 10.48 4.75
N SER A 49 13.41 9.20 4.68
CA SER A 49 13.80 8.29 3.60
C SER A 49 13.26 8.74 2.25
N ILE A 50 11.99 9.16 2.20
CA ILE A 50 11.36 9.76 1.03
C ILE A 50 12.09 11.04 0.60
N ASN A 51 12.30 11.97 1.53
CA ASN A 51 12.89 13.28 1.25
C ASN A 51 14.33 13.17 0.73
N ARG A 52 15.16 12.33 1.35
CA ARG A 52 16.55 12.08 0.90
C ARG A 52 16.64 11.47 -0.49
N ASN A 53 15.58 10.77 -0.92
CA ASN A 53 15.51 10.06 -2.19
C ASN A 53 14.49 10.66 -3.16
N ARG A 54 14.07 11.92 -2.94
CA ARG A 54 12.95 12.55 -3.65
C ARG A 54 13.08 12.48 -5.18
N ARG A 55 14.31 12.51 -5.70
CA ARG A 55 14.64 12.37 -7.14
C ARG A 55 14.14 11.07 -7.79
N HIS A 56 13.89 10.02 -7.00
CA HIS A 56 13.40 8.74 -7.49
C HIS A 56 11.87 8.66 -7.57
N PHE A 57 11.15 9.65 -7.04
CA PHE A 57 9.70 9.71 -7.01
C PHE A 57 9.18 10.76 -7.99
N ASN A 58 8.13 10.42 -8.73
CA ASN A 58 7.37 11.39 -9.52
C ASN A 58 5.93 11.51 -9.00
N GLU A 59 5.12 12.35 -9.66
CA GLU A 59 3.72 12.59 -9.29
C GLU A 59 2.81 11.34 -9.35
N ASN A 60 3.20 10.30 -10.09
CA ASN A 60 2.51 9.01 -10.11
C ASN A 60 2.95 8.06 -8.97
N ASP A 61 3.96 8.45 -8.20
CA ASP A 61 4.51 7.68 -7.08
C ASP A 61 4.12 8.26 -5.72
N LEU A 62 4.17 9.57 -5.59
CA LEU A 62 4.17 10.28 -4.32
C LEU A 62 3.44 11.62 -4.45
N ILE A 63 2.53 11.87 -3.52
CA ILE A 63 1.83 13.14 -3.37
C ILE A 63 2.03 13.63 -1.93
N ASP A 64 2.37 14.91 -1.79
CA ASP A 64 2.28 15.59 -0.50
C ASP A 64 0.90 16.25 -0.37
N LEU A 65 0.03 15.64 0.44
CA LEU A 65 -1.32 16.13 0.67
C LEU A 65 -1.31 17.48 1.41
N LYS A 66 -0.27 17.78 2.20
CA LYS A 66 -0.16 19.07 2.90
C LYS A 66 0.21 20.22 1.95
N ALA A 67 0.93 19.93 0.86
CA ALA A 67 1.40 20.96 -0.06
C ALA A 67 0.32 21.54 -0.98
N SER A 68 -0.89 20.96 -1.02
CA SER A 68 -1.97 21.42 -1.89
C SER A 68 -3.23 21.77 -1.09
N PRO A 69 -3.73 23.02 -1.21
CA PRO A 69 -4.91 23.49 -0.46
C PRO A 69 -6.17 22.69 -0.79
N ASN A 70 -6.21 22.00 -1.95
CA ASN A 70 -7.33 21.17 -2.36
C ASN A 70 -7.53 19.90 -1.51
N PHE A 71 -6.61 19.58 -0.60
CA PHE A 71 -6.65 18.36 0.20
C PHE A 71 -6.96 18.57 1.68
N GLU A 72 -7.24 19.79 2.15
CA GLU A 72 -7.53 20.02 3.58
C GLU A 72 -8.73 19.18 4.05
N LYS A 73 -9.86 19.26 3.32
CA LYS A 73 -11.02 18.39 3.54
C LYS A 73 -10.71 16.90 3.35
N THR A 74 -9.79 16.57 2.46
CA THR A 74 -9.37 15.18 2.25
C THR A 74 -8.57 14.64 3.43
N LEU A 75 -7.80 15.48 4.12
CA LEU A 75 -7.04 15.10 5.31
C LEU A 75 -8.00 14.82 6.47
N GLU A 76 -9.05 15.63 6.63
CA GLU A 76 -10.12 15.35 7.60
C GLU A 76 -10.83 14.03 7.30
N ASP A 77 -11.19 13.76 6.04
CA ASP A 77 -11.78 12.49 5.58
C ASP A 77 -10.84 11.27 5.75
N LEU A 78 -9.54 11.51 5.98
CA LEU A 78 -8.51 10.52 6.26
C LEU A 78 -8.13 10.49 7.75
N ASP A 79 -8.99 11.02 8.62
CA ASP A 79 -8.81 11.00 10.08
C ASP A 79 -7.53 11.71 10.54
N PHE A 80 -7.11 12.78 9.85
CA PHE A 80 -6.11 13.70 10.38
C PHE A 80 -6.79 14.81 11.18
N THR A 81 -6.30 15.03 12.39
CA THR A 81 -6.71 16.17 13.21
C THR A 81 -6.03 17.47 12.74
N PRO A 82 -6.63 18.66 12.95
CA PRO A 82 -5.99 19.93 12.64
C PRO A 82 -4.61 20.09 13.30
N ARG A 83 -4.42 19.52 14.49
CA ARG A 83 -3.13 19.52 15.20
C ARG A 83 -2.08 18.68 14.47
N GLU A 84 -2.44 17.49 14.00
CA GLU A 84 -1.53 16.64 13.20
C GLU A 84 -1.17 17.31 11.88
N ILE A 85 -2.17 17.91 11.21
CA ILE A 85 -1.95 18.67 9.97
C ILE A 85 -1.01 19.84 10.23
N GLY A 86 -1.24 20.62 11.29
CA GLY A 86 -0.40 21.77 11.67
C GLY A 86 1.05 21.39 11.94
N ASN A 87 1.27 20.30 12.69
CA ASN A 87 2.60 19.86 13.12
C ASN A 87 3.40 19.08 12.06
N ALA A 88 2.75 18.51 11.04
CA ALA A 88 3.44 17.74 10.00
C ALA A 88 4.17 18.66 9.02
N ASN A 89 5.43 18.37 8.65
CA ASN A 89 6.07 19.09 7.53
C ASN A 89 5.56 18.61 6.17
N ASN A 90 5.28 17.31 6.05
CA ASN A 90 4.75 16.65 4.86
C ASN A 90 3.73 15.60 5.29
N ILE A 91 2.69 15.41 4.48
CA ILE A 91 1.74 14.29 4.63
C ILE A 91 1.75 13.51 3.33
N TYR A 92 2.56 12.46 3.29
CA TYR A 92 2.78 11.69 2.08
C TYR A 92 1.74 10.59 1.87
N LEU A 93 1.18 10.58 0.67
CA LEU A 93 0.43 9.48 0.09
C LEU A 93 1.27 8.84 -1.01
N LEU A 94 1.37 7.51 -1.03
CA LEU A 94 2.13 6.76 -2.01
C LEU A 94 1.20 5.88 -2.85
N SER A 95 1.51 5.74 -4.14
CA SER A 95 0.92 4.69 -4.98
C SER A 95 1.57 3.34 -4.66
N GLU A 96 1.03 2.24 -5.18
CA GLU A 96 1.69 0.93 -5.09
C GLU A 96 3.13 0.97 -5.64
N ARG A 97 3.34 1.68 -6.77
CA ARG A 97 4.68 1.85 -7.37
C ARG A 97 5.58 2.71 -6.48
N GLY A 98 5.03 3.76 -5.87
CA GLY A 98 5.75 4.59 -4.91
C GLY A 98 6.19 3.79 -3.68
N TYR A 99 5.30 2.95 -3.15
CA TYR A 99 5.62 2.09 -2.01
C TYR A 99 6.72 1.08 -2.37
N ALA A 100 6.66 0.44 -3.53
CA ALA A 100 7.72 -0.46 -3.98
C ALA A 100 9.10 0.23 -4.08
N LYS A 101 9.14 1.49 -4.55
CA LYS A 101 10.38 2.29 -4.55
C LYS A 101 10.88 2.58 -3.13
N LEU A 102 9.98 2.86 -2.20
CA LEU A 102 10.32 3.09 -0.80
C LEU A 102 10.87 1.82 -0.14
N LEU A 103 10.31 0.64 -0.41
CA LEU A 103 10.86 -0.64 0.10
C LEU A 103 12.32 -0.81 -0.30
N LYS A 104 12.67 -0.54 -1.57
CA LYS A 104 14.06 -0.56 -2.06
C LYS A 104 14.98 0.43 -1.32
N ILE A 105 14.43 1.52 -0.80
CA ILE A 105 15.19 2.53 -0.03
C ILE A 105 15.34 2.12 1.44
N MET A 106 14.33 1.47 2.01
CA MET A 106 14.30 1.07 3.42
C MET A 106 15.26 -0.07 3.72
N ASP A 107 15.44 -1.00 2.77
CA ASP A 107 16.43 -2.10 2.81
C ASP A 107 16.56 -2.78 4.19
N SER A 108 15.42 -3.22 4.73
CA SER A 108 15.32 -3.93 6.00
C SER A 108 14.59 -5.26 5.81
N ASP A 109 14.73 -6.22 6.73
CA ASP A 109 14.05 -7.53 6.64
C ASP A 109 12.55 -7.38 6.40
N SER A 110 11.90 -6.48 7.15
CA SER A 110 10.47 -6.19 6.96
C SER A 110 10.14 -5.62 5.57
N ALA A 111 11.09 -4.91 4.94
CA ALA A 111 10.93 -4.38 3.60
C ALA A 111 11.10 -5.47 2.54
N TRP A 112 12.03 -6.41 2.77
CA TRP A 112 12.21 -7.62 1.97
C TRP A 112 10.96 -8.49 1.99
N ASP A 113 10.40 -8.79 3.17
CA ASP A 113 9.15 -9.57 3.32
C ASP A 113 7.98 -8.96 2.53
N MET A 114 7.87 -7.63 2.55
CA MET A 114 6.81 -6.94 1.81
C MET A 114 7.08 -6.91 0.31
N TYR A 115 8.34 -6.77 -0.08
CA TYR A 115 8.73 -6.79 -1.48
C TYR A 115 8.44 -8.16 -2.11
N GLU A 116 8.74 -9.26 -1.41
CA GLU A 116 8.40 -10.62 -1.84
C GLU A 116 6.89 -10.77 -2.07
N LYS A 117 6.05 -10.31 -1.13
CA LYS A 117 4.58 -10.35 -1.28
C LYS A 117 4.10 -9.57 -2.51
N LEU A 118 4.65 -8.38 -2.76
CA LEU A 118 4.30 -7.59 -3.95
C LEU A 118 4.71 -8.30 -5.25
N VAL A 119 5.86 -8.96 -5.25
CA VAL A 119 6.37 -9.73 -6.40
C VAL A 119 5.49 -10.96 -6.64
N ASP A 120 5.12 -11.69 -5.58
CA ASP A 120 4.25 -12.86 -5.65
C ASP A 120 2.87 -12.48 -6.19
N GLU A 121 2.25 -11.42 -5.65
CA GLU A 121 0.98 -10.90 -6.15
C GLU A 121 1.05 -10.56 -7.64
N TYR A 122 2.13 -9.91 -8.08
CA TYR A 122 2.33 -9.58 -9.49
C TYR A 122 2.36 -10.83 -10.39
N PHE A 123 3.12 -11.87 -10.01
CA PHE A 123 3.23 -13.09 -10.79
C PHE A 123 1.93 -13.91 -10.80
N VAL A 124 1.22 -13.98 -9.67
CA VAL A 124 -0.11 -14.63 -9.58
C VAL A 124 -1.11 -13.91 -10.50
N LEU A 125 -1.16 -12.57 -10.45
CA LEU A 125 -2.05 -11.78 -11.31
C LEU A 125 -1.70 -11.92 -12.80
N LYS A 126 -0.41 -11.88 -13.15
CA LYS A 126 0.06 -12.06 -14.52
C LYS A 126 -0.36 -13.43 -15.07
N THR A 127 -0.15 -14.47 -14.28
CA THR A 127 -0.54 -15.85 -14.63
C THR A 127 -2.06 -15.94 -14.81
N THR A 128 -2.82 -15.38 -13.88
CA THR A 128 -4.30 -15.42 -13.91
C THR A 128 -4.88 -14.68 -15.10
N ARG A 129 -4.27 -13.55 -15.50
CA ARG A 129 -4.67 -12.81 -16.70
C ARG A 129 -4.35 -13.56 -17.99
N ALA A 130 -3.27 -14.32 -18.03
CA ALA A 130 -2.91 -15.16 -19.17
C ALA A 130 -3.79 -16.42 -19.29
N MET A 131 -4.46 -16.84 -18.19
CA MET A 131 -5.33 -18.00 -18.19
C MET A 131 -6.69 -17.74 -18.87
N THR A 132 -7.11 -18.71 -19.67
CA THR A 132 -8.48 -18.85 -20.16
C THR A 132 -9.46 -19.07 -19.01
N HIS A 133 -10.75 -18.86 -19.25
CA HIS A 133 -11.78 -19.09 -18.24
C HIS A 133 -11.79 -20.53 -17.72
N ALA A 134 -11.64 -21.52 -18.62
CA ALA A 134 -11.57 -22.94 -18.25
C ALA A 134 -10.38 -23.26 -17.34
N GLN A 135 -9.21 -22.70 -17.64
CA GLN A 135 -8.01 -22.87 -16.81
C GLN A 135 -8.18 -22.28 -15.40
N ARG A 136 -8.86 -21.13 -15.27
CA ARG A 136 -9.16 -20.55 -13.95
C ARG A 136 -10.09 -21.43 -13.12
N ILE A 137 -11.15 -21.96 -13.73
CA ILE A 137 -12.07 -22.89 -13.03
C ILE A 137 -11.32 -24.15 -12.57
N GLN A 138 -10.41 -24.69 -13.39
CA GLN A 138 -9.62 -25.86 -13.02
C GLN A 138 -8.66 -25.55 -11.86
N MET A 139 -8.06 -24.36 -11.83
CA MET A 139 -7.19 -23.91 -10.74
C MET A 139 -7.95 -23.77 -9.42
N LEU A 140 -9.14 -23.15 -9.43
CA LEU A 140 -10.02 -23.05 -8.25
C LEU A 140 -10.42 -24.43 -7.70
N LYS A 141 -10.78 -25.37 -8.57
CA LYS A 141 -11.10 -26.76 -8.17
C LYS A 141 -9.92 -27.46 -7.49
N LEU A 142 -8.69 -27.18 -7.92
CA LEU A 142 -7.47 -27.74 -7.33
C LEU A 142 -7.17 -27.12 -5.96
N GLU A 143 -7.39 -25.81 -5.80
CA GLU A 143 -7.23 -25.12 -4.51
C GLU A 143 -8.22 -25.60 -3.45
N ASP A 144 -9.50 -25.79 -3.82
CA ASP A 144 -10.54 -26.35 -2.94
C ASP A 144 -10.20 -27.78 -2.50
N LYS A 145 -9.64 -28.60 -3.40
CA LYS A 145 -9.18 -29.95 -3.08
C LYS A 145 -8.00 -29.94 -2.10
N LYS A 146 -7.06 -29.01 -2.25
CA LYS A 146 -5.93 -28.85 -1.31
C LYS A 146 -6.41 -28.39 0.08
N ARG A 147 -7.36 -27.45 0.15
CA ARG A 147 -7.92 -26.97 1.42
C ARG A 147 -8.71 -28.03 2.17
N SER A 148 -9.43 -28.89 1.46
CA SER A 148 -10.18 -30.01 2.03
C SER A 148 -9.28 -31.16 2.48
N GLN A 149 -8.11 -31.36 1.87
CA GLN A 149 -7.13 -32.36 2.28
C GLN A 149 -6.25 -31.90 3.46
N GLY A 150 -5.97 -30.61 3.59
CA GLY A 150 -5.17 -30.06 4.70
C GLY A 150 -5.86 -30.08 6.08
N HIS A 151 -7.16 -30.38 6.17
CA HIS A 151 -7.90 -30.52 7.43
C HIS A 151 -7.89 -31.95 8.01
N GLN A 152 -7.23 -32.92 7.36
CA GLN A 152 -7.19 -34.31 7.82
C GLN A 152 -5.86 -34.74 8.48
N GLU A 153 -4.88 -33.84 8.61
CA GLU A 153 -3.55 -34.16 9.17
C GLU A 153 -3.12 -33.26 10.35
N GLY A 154 -4.08 -32.72 11.11
CA GLY A 154 -3.84 -31.93 12.34
C GLY A 154 -4.26 -32.65 13.60
#